data_AF-A0AAD9PRS1-F1
#
_entry.id   AF-A0AAD9PRS1-F1
#
_cell.length_a   1.000
_cell.length_b   1.000
_cell.length_c   1.000
_cell.angle_alpha   90.00
_cell.angle_beta   90.00
_cell.angle_gamma   90.00
#
_symmetry.space_group_name_H-M   'P 1'
#
loop_
_entity.id
_entity.type
_entity.pdbx_description
1 polymer ?
#
loop_
_entity_poly.entity_id
_entity_poly.type
_entity_poly.pdbx_seq_one_letter_code
_entity_poly.pdbx_strand_id
1 'polypeptide(L)'
;MLLLTAIVSLLWIIAPVAGSAVAVKVCHSVLFKIDIADNSFIPALSTDYERRIVFKEPISDKALLGHVIRRELVSDEGQCRVKCYMEPSCVSINVGPMNQVTKTCDLNNATVDGSPGSTLKPKIGYLHLAVENHCHSDPCREKNALCQVGFTEKRYRCVCQEGYQGTHCNEDVDECTHNLHNCAPKMTCVNEYGSFFCKDSLSVIVCEGQTKEIRCESISKIRVLWANYGRLNPETCPHPSIRTINCRASASLNNVRKVCQDKTACTLKSNSGSFGGDPCGGTYKYLLVEYKCDD
;
A
#
# COMPACT_ATOMS: atom_id res chain seq x y z
N MET A 1 -42.17 -38.28 -34.89
CA MET A 1 -43.01 -38.60 -33.70
C MET A 1 -42.16 -39.48 -32.80
N LEU A 2 -41.69 -39.11 -31.61
CA LEU A 2 -41.93 -37.99 -30.70
C LEU A 2 -40.60 -37.59 -30.03
N LEU A 3 -40.38 -36.29 -29.80
CA LEU A 3 -39.50 -35.80 -28.73
C LEU A 3 -40.16 -36.13 -27.38
N LEU A 4 -39.44 -36.76 -26.46
CA LEU A 4 -39.80 -36.83 -25.05
C LEU A 4 -38.89 -35.90 -24.26
N THR A 5 -39.42 -34.73 -23.93
CA THR A 5 -38.87 -33.77 -22.98
C THR A 5 -38.91 -34.36 -21.58
N ALA A 6 -37.75 -34.51 -20.94
CA ALA A 6 -37.66 -34.83 -19.52
C ALA A 6 -38.08 -33.60 -18.69
N ILE A 7 -39.21 -33.72 -18.00
CA ILE A 7 -39.68 -32.74 -17.02
C ILE A 7 -38.82 -32.93 -15.77
N VAL A 8 -37.89 -32.00 -15.51
CA VAL A 8 -37.17 -31.91 -14.23
C VAL A 8 -37.94 -30.93 -13.35
N SER A 9 -38.59 -31.47 -12.32
CA SER A 9 -39.36 -30.72 -11.34
C SER A 9 -38.46 -29.73 -10.57
N LEU A 10 -38.63 -28.43 -10.82
CA LEU A 10 -38.04 -27.35 -10.01
C LEU A 10 -38.78 -27.25 -8.67
N LEU A 11 -38.11 -27.58 -7.57
CA LEU A 11 -38.58 -27.16 -6.24
C LEU A 11 -38.00 -25.77 -5.93
N TRP A 12 -38.88 -24.78 -5.87
CA TRP A 12 -38.60 -23.44 -5.38
C TRP A 12 -38.74 -23.42 -3.85
N ILE A 13 -37.67 -23.14 -3.10
CA ILE A 13 -37.77 -22.83 -1.68
C ILE A 13 -37.77 -21.31 -1.56
N ILE A 14 -38.94 -20.73 -1.26
CA ILE A 14 -39.11 -19.31 -0.96
C ILE A 14 -38.85 -19.14 0.54
N ALA A 15 -37.74 -18.50 0.94
CA ALA A 15 -37.55 -18.03 2.30
C ALA A 15 -37.95 -16.55 2.38
N PRO A 16 -38.81 -16.12 3.32
CA PRO A 16 -39.22 -14.73 3.39
C PRO A 16 -38.20 -13.94 4.24
N VAL A 17 -37.44 -13.05 3.60
CA VAL A 17 -36.84 -11.90 4.27
C VAL A 17 -37.12 -10.68 3.41
N ALA A 18 -37.55 -9.60 4.07
CA ALA A 18 -38.10 -8.40 3.44
C ALA A 18 -37.24 -7.86 2.29
N GLY A 19 -37.83 -7.76 1.10
CA GLY A 19 -37.45 -6.73 0.13
C GLY A 19 -36.72 -7.15 -1.15
N SER A 20 -36.36 -8.42 -1.39
CA SER A 20 -35.89 -8.89 -2.72
C SER A 20 -35.90 -10.42 -2.82
N ALA A 21 -36.41 -10.96 -3.94
CA ALA A 21 -36.41 -12.40 -4.20
C ALA A 21 -35.04 -12.86 -4.74
N VAL A 22 -34.34 -13.74 -4.01
CA VAL A 22 -33.07 -14.33 -4.44
C VAL A 22 -33.33 -15.74 -4.95
N ALA A 23 -33.08 -15.99 -6.25
CA ALA A 23 -33.13 -17.33 -6.82
C ALA A 23 -31.74 -17.98 -6.77
N VAL A 24 -31.59 -19.04 -5.99
CA VAL A 24 -30.33 -19.83 -5.89
C VAL A 24 -30.41 -21.01 -6.85
N LYS A 25 -29.50 -21.07 -7.83
CA LYS A 25 -29.38 -22.19 -8.77
C LYS A 25 -28.24 -23.11 -8.33
N VAL A 26 -28.57 -24.28 -7.76
CA VAL A 26 -27.58 -25.30 -7.39
C VAL A 26 -27.29 -26.16 -8.61
N CYS A 27 -26.06 -26.10 -9.14
CA CYS A 27 -25.59 -26.96 -10.21
C CYS A 27 -24.45 -27.85 -9.69
N HIS A 28 -24.45 -29.14 -10.07
CA HIS A 28 -23.62 -30.20 -9.49
C HIS A 28 -22.16 -30.22 -9.97
N SER A 29 -21.58 -29.04 -10.17
CA SER A 29 -20.18 -28.83 -10.56
C SER A 29 -19.78 -27.44 -10.11
N VAL A 30 -18.80 -27.34 -9.20
CA VAL A 30 -18.41 -26.15 -8.46
C VAL A 30 -17.89 -25.05 -9.39
N LEU A 31 -18.80 -24.20 -9.87
CA LEU A 31 -18.56 -22.87 -10.42
C LEU A 31 -19.72 -22.00 -9.93
N PHE A 32 -19.52 -21.30 -8.82
CA PHE A 32 -20.46 -20.25 -8.39
C PHE A 32 -20.24 -19.03 -9.28
N LYS A 33 -21.11 -18.83 -10.26
CA LYS A 33 -21.26 -17.56 -10.96
C LYS A 33 -22.47 -16.85 -10.34
N ILE A 34 -22.24 -15.76 -9.62
CA ILE A 34 -23.32 -14.90 -9.12
C ILE A 34 -23.58 -13.89 -10.24
N ASP A 35 -24.53 -14.17 -11.12
CA ASP A 35 -25.00 -13.17 -12.10
C ASP A 35 -26.00 -12.25 -11.38
N ILE A 36 -25.55 -11.06 -10.95
CA ILE A 36 -26.44 -9.99 -10.50
C ILE A 36 -27.06 -9.38 -11.76
N ALA A 37 -28.29 -9.76 -12.07
CA ALA A 37 -29.10 -9.10 -13.10
C ALA A 37 -29.93 -7.99 -12.44
N ASP A 38 -29.33 -6.82 -12.24
CA ASP A 38 -30.08 -5.57 -12.33
C ASP A 38 -29.19 -4.46 -12.88
N ASN A 39 -29.56 -3.96 -14.05
CA ASN A 39 -28.77 -3.06 -14.86
C ASN A 39 -29.34 -1.64 -14.77
N SER A 40 -29.08 -0.97 -13.65
CA SER A 40 -29.02 0.48 -13.60
C SER A 40 -28.35 0.94 -12.31
N PHE A 41 -27.25 1.69 -12.44
CA PHE A 41 -26.49 2.35 -11.36
C PHE A 41 -25.61 1.49 -10.45
N ILE A 42 -24.54 0.89 -11.01
CA ILE A 42 -23.29 0.70 -10.25
C ILE A 42 -22.09 1.04 -11.16
N PRO A 43 -21.35 2.13 -10.91
CA PRO A 43 -20.08 2.34 -11.59
C PRO A 43 -19.08 1.32 -11.02
N ALA A 44 -18.60 0.41 -11.87
CA ALA A 44 -17.50 -0.52 -11.60
C ALA A 44 -17.52 -1.22 -10.22
N LEU A 45 -18.24 -2.34 -10.10
CA LEU A 45 -17.84 -3.36 -9.12
C LEU A 45 -16.42 -3.79 -9.52
N SER A 46 -15.44 -3.34 -8.75
CA SER A 46 -14.03 -3.57 -9.07
C SER A 46 -13.75 -5.06 -9.15
N THR A 47 -12.88 -5.44 -10.09
CA THR A 47 -12.36 -6.81 -10.24
C THR A 47 -11.55 -7.29 -9.03
N ASP A 48 -11.43 -6.47 -7.97
CA ASP A 48 -10.75 -6.81 -6.70
C ASP A 48 -11.61 -7.61 -5.72
N TYR A 49 -12.91 -7.76 -5.97
CA TYR A 49 -13.82 -8.50 -5.07
C TYR A 49 -14.17 -9.92 -5.54
N GLU A 50 -13.81 -10.33 -6.75
CA GLU A 50 -14.03 -11.70 -7.20
C GLU A 50 -12.85 -12.58 -6.75
N ARG A 51 -13.04 -13.30 -5.64
CA ARG A 51 -12.11 -14.35 -5.23
C ARG A 51 -12.40 -15.62 -6.03
N ARG A 52 -11.40 -16.27 -6.60
CA ARG A 52 -11.46 -17.55 -7.31
C ARG A 52 -10.28 -18.43 -6.87
N ILE A 53 -10.56 -19.38 -5.98
CA ILE A 53 -9.57 -20.36 -5.52
C ILE A 53 -9.79 -21.72 -6.19
N VAL A 54 -8.70 -22.40 -6.53
CA VAL A 54 -8.72 -23.76 -7.08
C VAL A 54 -8.06 -24.69 -6.09
N PHE A 55 -8.80 -25.69 -5.61
CA PHE A 55 -8.26 -26.74 -4.75
C PHE A 55 -7.55 -27.80 -5.59
N LYS A 56 -6.37 -28.22 -5.13
CA LYS A 56 -5.66 -29.39 -5.63
C LYS A 56 -6.37 -30.67 -5.20
N GLU A 57 -5.95 -31.79 -5.76
CA GLU A 57 -6.43 -33.12 -5.38
C GLU A 57 -6.28 -33.37 -3.87
N PRO A 58 -7.28 -33.98 -3.22
CA PRO A 58 -7.27 -34.19 -1.79
C PRO A 58 -6.28 -35.29 -1.37
N ILE A 59 -5.64 -35.10 -0.21
CA ILE A 59 -4.69 -36.05 0.37
C ILE A 59 -5.28 -36.67 1.64
N SER A 60 -5.57 -37.97 1.59
CA SER A 60 -6.16 -38.72 2.70
C SER A 60 -5.19 -39.00 3.83
N ASP A 61 -5.73 -39.15 5.04
CA ASP A 61 -5.03 -39.50 6.29
C ASP A 61 -3.87 -38.57 6.64
N LYS A 62 -4.00 -37.29 6.25
CA LYS A 62 -3.01 -36.24 6.44
C LYS A 62 -3.66 -34.97 6.94
N ALA A 63 -2.89 -34.19 7.70
CA ALA A 63 -3.24 -32.83 8.08
C ALA A 63 -1.98 -31.95 8.16
N LEU A 64 -2.15 -30.68 7.82
CA LEU A 64 -1.15 -29.66 8.07
C LEU A 64 -1.32 -29.13 9.51
N LEU A 65 -0.27 -29.19 10.32
CA LEU A 65 -0.30 -28.76 11.72
C LEU A 65 0.48 -27.45 11.90
N GLY A 66 0.11 -26.65 12.91
CA GLY A 66 0.81 -25.41 13.26
C GLY A 66 0.43 -24.18 12.43
N HIS A 67 -0.46 -24.35 11.44
CA HIS A 67 -0.88 -23.29 10.51
C HIS A 67 -2.38 -22.98 10.55
N VAL A 68 -3.10 -23.52 11.55
CA VAL A 68 -4.54 -23.35 11.69
C VAL A 68 -4.84 -21.92 12.14
N ILE A 69 -5.52 -21.17 11.28
CA ILE A 69 -5.98 -19.81 11.60
C ILE A 69 -7.40 -19.80 12.18
N ARG A 70 -8.21 -20.79 11.82
CA ARG A 70 -9.60 -20.89 12.27
C ARG A 70 -10.11 -22.32 12.22
N ARG A 71 -10.97 -22.68 13.17
CA ARG A 71 -11.63 -23.99 13.24
C ARG A 71 -13.14 -23.82 13.17
N GLU A 72 -13.76 -24.53 12.24
CA GLU A 72 -15.20 -24.51 12.00
C GLU A 72 -15.77 -25.94 12.12
N LEU A 73 -17.05 -26.04 12.49
CA LEU A 73 -17.80 -27.29 12.39
C LEU A 73 -18.57 -27.30 11.10
N VAL A 74 -18.48 -28.41 10.35
CA VAL A 74 -19.09 -28.54 9.03
C VAL A 74 -19.78 -29.89 8.84
N SER A 75 -20.82 -29.94 8.02
CA SER A 75 -21.50 -31.20 7.63
C SER A 75 -20.64 -32.04 6.67
N ASP A 76 -19.97 -31.36 5.75
CA ASP A 76 -19.27 -31.95 4.63
C ASP A 76 -18.06 -31.11 4.19
N GLU A 77 -17.27 -31.68 3.29
CA GLU A 77 -16.04 -31.09 2.76
C GLU A 77 -16.32 -29.83 1.93
N GLY A 78 -17.43 -29.78 1.20
CA GLY A 78 -17.83 -28.62 0.40
C GLY A 78 -18.10 -27.39 1.26
N GLN A 79 -18.76 -27.56 2.41
CA GLN A 79 -18.94 -26.47 3.36
C GLN A 79 -17.60 -25.95 3.91
N CYS A 80 -16.62 -26.83 4.13
CA CYS A 80 -15.27 -26.41 4.52
C CYS A 80 -14.57 -25.57 3.42
N ARG A 81 -14.74 -25.95 2.13
CA ARG A 81 -14.25 -25.13 1.00
C ARG A 81 -14.87 -23.74 0.99
N VAL A 82 -16.17 -23.63 1.24
CA VAL A 82 -16.87 -22.33 1.29
C VAL A 82 -16.36 -21.48 2.47
N LYS A 83 -16.11 -22.10 3.63
CA LYS A 83 -15.49 -21.40 4.77
C LYS A 83 -14.10 -20.87 4.42
N CYS A 84 -13.28 -21.66 3.73
CA CYS A 84 -11.97 -21.22 3.26
C CYS A 84 -12.07 -20.09 2.23
N TYR A 85 -13.03 -20.17 1.30
CA TYR A 85 -13.31 -19.10 0.32
C TYR A 85 -13.67 -17.76 0.99
N MET A 86 -14.42 -17.80 2.09
CA MET A 86 -14.80 -16.59 2.84
C MET A 86 -13.66 -16.03 3.71
N GLU A 87 -12.57 -16.78 3.90
CA GLU A 87 -11.42 -16.40 4.70
C GLU A 87 -10.22 -16.10 3.79
N PRO A 88 -9.89 -14.83 3.48
CA PRO A 88 -8.84 -14.45 2.52
C PRO A 88 -7.47 -15.05 2.81
N SER A 89 -7.17 -15.30 4.09
CA SER A 89 -5.89 -15.87 4.52
C SER A 89 -5.85 -17.40 4.40
N CYS A 90 -6.98 -18.05 4.14
CA CYS A 90 -7.04 -19.50 3.99
C CYS A 90 -6.49 -19.93 2.63
N VAL A 91 -5.47 -20.79 2.66
CA VAL A 91 -4.81 -21.35 1.46
C VAL A 91 -4.74 -22.88 1.49
N SER A 92 -5.17 -23.52 2.57
CA SER A 92 -5.45 -24.96 2.62
C SER A 92 -6.42 -25.30 3.75
N ILE A 93 -7.04 -26.48 3.68
CA ILE A 93 -7.96 -26.98 4.70
C ILE A 93 -7.56 -28.37 5.18
N ASN A 94 -7.79 -28.66 6.46
CA ASN A 94 -7.88 -30.03 6.95
C ASN A 94 -9.32 -30.28 7.39
N VAL A 95 -9.96 -31.30 6.85
CA VAL A 95 -11.33 -31.63 7.20
C VAL A 95 -11.42 -33.08 7.66
N GLY A 96 -12.15 -33.32 8.76
CA GLY A 96 -12.37 -34.66 9.29
C GLY A 96 -12.76 -34.65 10.77
N PRO A 97 -12.98 -35.82 11.39
CA PRO A 97 -12.92 -37.15 10.77
C PRO A 97 -14.06 -37.40 9.76
N MET A 98 -13.78 -38.02 8.62
CA MET A 98 -14.76 -38.19 7.52
C MET A 98 -15.93 -39.11 7.84
N ASN A 99 -15.77 -40.01 8.81
CA ASN A 99 -16.80 -40.92 9.28
C ASN A 99 -17.81 -40.27 10.25
N GLN A 100 -17.59 -39.02 10.66
CA GLN A 100 -18.48 -38.32 11.57
C GLN A 100 -19.54 -37.49 10.83
N VAL A 101 -20.73 -37.39 11.43
CA VAL A 101 -21.83 -36.55 10.94
C VAL A 101 -21.39 -35.09 10.88
N THR A 102 -20.83 -34.59 11.98
CA THR A 102 -20.20 -33.28 12.05
C THR A 102 -18.70 -33.44 11.99
N LYS A 103 -18.05 -32.73 11.08
CA LYS A 103 -16.61 -32.77 10.85
C LYS A 103 -15.99 -31.48 11.37
N THR A 104 -14.74 -31.56 11.79
CA THR A 104 -13.92 -30.39 12.07
C THR A 104 -13.26 -29.92 10.78
N CYS A 105 -13.35 -28.63 10.48
CA CYS A 105 -12.71 -27.96 9.37
C CYS A 105 -11.67 -26.97 9.93
N ASP A 106 -10.39 -27.31 9.81
CA ASP A 106 -9.28 -26.41 10.12
C ASP A 106 -8.91 -25.63 8.85
N LEU A 107 -9.09 -24.31 8.87
CA LEU A 107 -8.62 -23.39 7.83
C LEU A 107 -7.16 -23.04 8.12
N ASN A 108 -6.27 -23.14 7.13
CA ASN A 108 -4.84 -22.91 7.31
C ASN A 108 -4.30 -21.78 6.43
N ASN A 109 -3.33 -21.02 6.95
CA ASN A 109 -2.63 -19.95 6.23
C ASN A 109 -1.38 -20.39 5.45
N ALA A 110 -1.15 -21.70 5.35
CA ALA A 110 0.02 -22.26 4.68
C ALA A 110 -0.35 -23.44 3.76
N THR A 111 0.52 -23.69 2.79
CA THR A 111 0.53 -24.91 1.97
C THR A 111 1.90 -25.57 2.08
N VAL A 112 1.96 -26.88 1.89
CA VAL A 112 3.22 -27.65 1.91
C VAL A 112 4.25 -27.04 0.97
N ASP A 113 3.82 -26.68 -0.24
CA ASP A 113 4.70 -26.16 -1.29
C ASP A 113 5.04 -24.67 -1.11
N GLY A 114 4.33 -23.95 -0.25
CA GLY A 114 4.38 -22.49 -0.15
C GLY A 114 4.90 -21.95 1.18
N SER A 115 5.25 -22.80 2.13
CA SER A 115 5.68 -22.36 3.46
C SER A 115 6.88 -23.19 3.95
N PRO A 116 8.05 -22.57 4.15
CA PRO A 116 9.26 -23.26 4.59
C PRO A 116 9.04 -24.03 5.90
N GLY A 117 9.42 -25.31 5.92
CA GLY A 117 9.27 -26.17 7.11
C GLY A 117 7.86 -26.69 7.36
N SER A 118 6.87 -26.33 6.54
CA SER A 118 5.53 -26.89 6.65
C SER A 118 5.52 -28.33 6.09
N THR A 119 4.93 -29.27 6.82
CA THR A 119 4.93 -30.70 6.43
C THR A 119 3.63 -31.36 6.88
N LEU A 120 3.03 -32.16 6.00
CA LEU A 120 1.85 -32.95 6.35
C LEU A 120 2.19 -34.05 7.34
N LYS A 121 1.45 -34.07 8.44
CA LYS A 121 1.55 -35.12 9.45
C LYS A 121 0.44 -36.15 9.25
N PRO A 122 0.71 -37.45 9.52
CA PRO A 122 -0.33 -38.47 9.53
C PRO A 122 -1.45 -38.10 10.49
N LYS A 123 -2.70 -38.16 10.03
CA LYS A 123 -3.90 -37.94 10.84
C LYS A 123 -5.04 -38.75 10.23
N ILE A 124 -5.27 -39.94 10.78
CA ILE A 124 -6.22 -40.92 10.23
C ILE A 124 -7.65 -40.33 10.22
N GLY A 125 -8.36 -40.53 9.11
CA GLY A 125 -9.73 -40.05 8.91
C GLY A 125 -9.84 -38.58 8.51
N TYR A 126 -8.72 -37.86 8.36
CA TYR A 126 -8.70 -36.49 7.88
C TYR A 126 -8.29 -36.41 6.41
N LEU A 127 -8.80 -35.39 5.73
CA LEU A 127 -8.48 -35.05 4.36
C LEU A 127 -7.85 -33.66 4.33
N HIS A 128 -6.68 -33.54 3.70
CA HIS A 128 -6.02 -32.26 3.46
C HIS A 128 -6.23 -31.82 2.01
N LEU A 129 -6.62 -30.56 1.80
CA LEU A 129 -6.73 -29.96 0.48
C LEU A 129 -6.00 -28.62 0.45
N ALA A 130 -5.06 -28.47 -0.48
CA ALA A 130 -4.31 -27.22 -0.69
C ALA A 130 -4.92 -26.42 -1.86
N VAL A 131 -4.82 -25.09 -1.79
CA VAL A 131 -5.16 -24.19 -2.90
C VAL A 131 -3.93 -23.99 -3.80
N GLU A 132 -4.13 -23.83 -5.10
CA GLU A 132 -3.08 -23.42 -6.04
C GLU A 132 -2.42 -22.10 -5.60
N ASN A 133 -1.12 -22.17 -5.28
CA ASN A 133 -0.39 -21.04 -4.71
C ASN A 133 0.29 -20.19 -5.79
N HIS A 134 -0.38 -19.09 -6.18
CA HIS A 134 0.17 -18.11 -7.12
C HIS A 134 1.09 -17.07 -6.42
N CYS A 135 1.27 -17.17 -5.10
CA CYS A 135 2.19 -16.35 -4.32
C CYS A 135 3.59 -16.98 -4.17
N HIS A 136 3.84 -18.17 -4.72
CA HIS A 136 5.12 -18.89 -4.57
C HIS A 136 6.32 -18.11 -5.13
N SER A 137 6.14 -17.29 -6.16
CA SER A 137 7.21 -16.47 -6.76
C SER A 137 7.48 -15.16 -6.02
N ASP A 138 6.90 -14.98 -4.83
CA ASP A 138 6.96 -13.74 -4.05
C ASP A 138 6.68 -12.48 -4.88
N PRO A 139 5.48 -12.37 -5.49
CA PRO A 139 5.18 -11.31 -6.44
C PRO A 139 5.03 -9.92 -5.80
N CYS A 140 4.89 -9.82 -4.47
CA CYS A 140 4.73 -8.55 -3.76
C CYS A 140 6.11 -8.05 -3.34
N ARG A 141 6.55 -6.90 -3.88
CA ARG A 141 7.96 -6.48 -3.77
C ARG A 141 8.31 -5.84 -2.43
N GLU A 142 7.35 -5.18 -1.79
CA GLU A 142 7.59 -4.50 -0.53
C GLU A 142 7.67 -5.49 0.63
N LYS A 143 8.57 -5.21 1.57
CA LYS A 143 8.77 -6.10 2.71
C LYS A 143 7.50 -6.11 3.57
N ASN A 144 7.05 -7.31 3.92
CA ASN A 144 5.82 -7.56 4.69
C ASN A 144 4.51 -7.27 3.95
N ALA A 145 4.53 -7.03 2.63
CA ALA A 145 3.30 -7.04 1.85
C ALA A 145 2.66 -8.45 1.88
N LEU A 146 1.35 -8.52 2.11
CA LEU A 146 0.66 -9.80 2.21
C LEU A 146 0.16 -10.24 0.83
N CYS A 147 0.63 -11.38 0.34
CA CYS A 147 0.09 -11.99 -0.87
C CYS A 147 -1.13 -12.86 -0.55
N GLN A 148 -2.28 -12.57 -1.17
CA GLN A 148 -3.52 -13.33 -1.03
C GLN A 148 -3.83 -14.08 -2.32
N VAL A 149 -4.06 -15.39 -2.23
CA VAL A 149 -4.35 -16.24 -3.40
C VAL A 149 -5.82 -16.14 -3.84
N GLY A 150 -5.99 -16.32 -5.15
CA GLY A 150 -7.28 -16.40 -5.81
C GLY A 150 -7.97 -15.06 -5.96
N PHE A 151 -7.26 -13.95 -6.14
CA PHE A 151 -7.89 -12.65 -6.45
C PHE A 151 -7.44 -12.17 -7.83
N THR A 152 -8.26 -11.35 -8.48
CA THR A 152 -8.01 -10.80 -9.83
C THR A 152 -7.82 -11.87 -10.91
N GLU A 153 -7.67 -11.45 -12.17
CA GLU A 153 -7.31 -12.34 -13.29
C GLU A 153 -5.97 -13.07 -13.09
N LYS A 154 -5.07 -12.51 -12.26
CA LYS A 154 -3.76 -13.09 -11.98
C LYS A 154 -3.80 -14.22 -10.95
N ARG A 155 -4.97 -14.52 -10.36
CA ARG A 155 -5.17 -15.50 -9.27
C ARG A 155 -4.35 -15.20 -8.00
N TYR A 156 -3.94 -13.95 -7.80
CA TYR A 156 -3.43 -13.42 -6.54
C TYR A 156 -3.64 -11.89 -6.48
N ARG A 157 -3.57 -11.32 -5.28
CA ARG A 157 -3.39 -9.88 -5.06
C ARG A 157 -2.40 -9.60 -3.95
N CYS A 158 -1.73 -8.46 -4.01
CA CYS A 158 -0.90 -7.95 -2.93
C CYS A 158 -1.72 -6.97 -2.09
N VAL A 159 -1.80 -7.21 -0.79
CA VAL A 159 -2.33 -6.26 0.18
C VAL A 159 -1.17 -5.43 0.65
N CYS A 160 -1.15 -4.16 0.23
CA CYS A 160 -0.07 -3.24 0.51
C CYS A 160 -0.13 -2.74 1.96
N GLN A 161 1.05 -2.47 2.51
CA GLN A 161 1.18 -1.74 3.77
C GLN A 161 0.77 -0.28 3.56
N GLU A 162 0.48 0.41 4.65
CA GLU A 162 0.24 1.85 4.62
C GLU A 162 1.43 2.60 4.00
N GLY A 163 1.15 3.60 3.16
CA GLY A 163 2.16 4.33 2.37
C GLY A 163 2.52 3.69 1.01
N TYR A 164 1.97 2.52 0.68
CA TYR A 164 2.27 1.83 -0.58
C TYR A 164 1.02 1.51 -1.40
N GLN A 165 1.18 1.53 -2.73
CA GLN A 165 0.14 1.22 -3.70
C GLN A 165 0.68 0.43 -4.90
N GLY A 166 -0.20 0.19 -5.87
CA GLY A 166 0.11 -0.54 -7.09
C GLY A 166 -0.06 -2.06 -6.94
N THR A 167 -0.07 -2.75 -8.08
CA THR A 167 -0.38 -4.19 -8.14
C THR A 167 0.64 -5.09 -7.44
N HIS A 168 1.86 -4.58 -7.21
CA HIS A 168 2.95 -5.29 -6.54
C HIS A 168 3.46 -4.55 -5.28
N CYS A 169 2.71 -3.55 -4.80
CA CYS A 169 3.07 -2.70 -3.66
C CYS A 169 4.43 -2.01 -3.79
N ASN A 170 4.85 -1.68 -5.01
CA ASN A 170 6.16 -1.07 -5.29
C ASN A 170 6.06 0.41 -5.65
N GLU A 171 4.88 0.98 -5.51
CA GLU A 171 4.59 2.38 -5.80
C GLU A 171 4.34 3.07 -4.47
N ASP A 172 4.95 4.23 -4.33
CA ASP A 172 4.78 5.12 -3.19
C ASP A 172 3.41 5.81 -3.25
N VAL A 173 2.77 6.00 -2.10
CA VAL A 173 1.57 6.84 -1.99
C VAL A 173 2.02 8.23 -1.60
N ASP A 174 1.84 9.20 -2.50
CA ASP A 174 2.14 10.59 -2.16
C ASP A 174 1.01 11.19 -1.29
N GLU A 175 1.17 11.10 0.03
CA GLU A 175 0.14 11.60 0.98
C GLU A 175 -0.04 13.12 0.90
N CYS A 176 0.98 13.84 0.44
CA CYS A 176 0.95 15.29 0.27
C CYS A 176 0.03 15.71 -0.88
N THR A 177 0.08 15.00 -2.00
CA THR A 177 -0.80 15.28 -3.16
C THR A 177 -2.22 14.76 -2.96
N HIS A 178 -2.37 13.64 -2.24
CA HIS A 178 -3.66 13.02 -1.97
C HIS A 178 -4.39 13.62 -0.75
N ASN A 179 -3.78 14.59 -0.05
CA ASN A 179 -4.31 15.18 1.19
C ASN A 179 -4.59 14.12 2.28
N LEU A 180 -3.73 13.10 2.39
CA LEU A 180 -3.81 12.03 3.40
C LEU A 180 -2.92 12.32 4.63
N HIS A 181 -2.22 13.45 4.64
CA HIS A 181 -1.33 13.85 5.73
C HIS A 181 -2.06 14.52 6.90
N ASN A 182 -1.45 14.49 8.08
CA ASN A 182 -1.96 15.12 9.30
C ASN A 182 -1.12 16.33 9.77
N CYS A 183 -0.36 16.96 8.87
CA CYS A 183 0.44 18.13 9.17
C CYS A 183 -0.37 19.28 9.78
N ALA A 184 0.20 19.93 10.81
CA ALA A 184 -0.44 21.08 11.44
C ALA A 184 -0.56 22.26 10.47
N PRO A 185 -1.50 23.21 10.71
CA PRO A 185 -1.58 24.44 9.94
C PRO A 185 -0.21 25.14 9.89
N LYS A 186 0.19 25.63 8.71
CA LYS A 186 1.50 26.27 8.42
C LYS A 186 2.71 25.34 8.30
N MET A 187 2.57 24.03 8.51
CA MET A 187 3.62 23.07 8.16
C MET A 187 3.56 22.71 6.67
N THR A 188 4.71 22.42 6.09
CA THR A 188 4.80 21.92 4.71
C THR A 188 4.86 20.39 4.74
N CYS A 189 3.95 19.73 4.04
CA CYS A 189 4.02 18.29 3.83
C CYS A 189 5.17 17.98 2.86
N VAL A 190 6.01 17.00 3.22
CA VAL A 190 7.07 16.47 2.37
C VAL A 190 6.86 14.96 2.23
N ASN A 191 6.70 14.52 0.98
CA ASN A 191 6.56 13.12 0.65
C ASN A 191 7.90 12.38 0.76
N GLU A 192 7.89 11.19 1.32
CA GLU A 192 9.07 10.33 1.49
C GLU A 192 8.70 8.89 1.10
N TYR A 193 9.62 8.08 0.61
CA TYR A 193 9.25 6.73 0.17
C TYR A 193 8.67 5.89 1.34
N GLY A 194 7.39 5.51 1.22
CA GLY A 194 6.61 4.76 2.19
C GLY A 194 5.98 5.60 3.30
N SER A 195 6.09 6.93 3.29
CA SER A 195 5.52 7.81 4.32
C SER A 195 5.53 9.31 3.95
N PHE A 196 5.18 10.16 4.91
CA PHE A 196 5.40 11.59 4.81
C PHE A 196 5.95 12.15 6.11
N PHE A 197 6.55 13.33 6.04
CA PHE A 197 6.85 14.11 7.22
C PHE A 197 6.45 15.57 7.05
N CYS A 198 6.13 16.19 8.18
CA CYS A 198 5.73 17.58 8.23
C CYS A 198 6.93 18.44 8.59
N LYS A 199 7.33 19.33 7.68
CA LYS A 199 8.44 20.26 7.87
C LYS A 199 7.92 21.59 8.40
N ASP A 200 8.44 22.03 9.55
CA ASP A 200 8.13 23.32 10.19
C ASP A 200 9.02 24.48 9.71
N SER A 201 10.03 24.19 8.88
CA SER A 201 10.95 25.17 8.33
C SER A 201 10.63 25.50 6.87
N LEU A 202 10.74 26.79 6.55
CA LEU A 202 10.63 27.36 5.23
C LEU A 202 12.00 27.39 4.55
N SER A 203 12.02 27.32 3.21
CA SER A 203 13.23 27.49 2.41
C SER A 203 13.06 28.59 1.38
N VAL A 204 14.13 29.37 1.16
CA VAL A 204 14.16 30.44 0.14
C VAL A 204 15.43 30.36 -0.68
N ILE A 205 15.29 30.56 -1.99
CA ILE A 205 16.40 30.62 -2.95
C ILE A 205 16.51 32.05 -3.49
N VAL A 206 17.72 32.60 -3.50
CA VAL A 206 18.05 33.92 -4.05
C VAL A 206 19.22 33.77 -5.01
N CYS A 207 19.00 33.89 -6.32
CA CYS A 207 20.05 33.74 -7.33
C CYS A 207 21.09 34.88 -7.21
N GLU A 208 22.32 34.65 -7.67
CA GLU A 208 23.40 35.65 -7.63
C GLU A 208 22.97 37.00 -8.23
N GLY A 209 23.27 38.09 -7.52
CA GLY A 209 22.86 39.45 -7.86
C GLY A 209 21.47 39.86 -7.35
N GLN A 210 20.62 38.91 -6.94
CA GLN A 210 19.26 39.21 -6.49
C GLN A 210 19.17 39.50 -4.98
N THR A 211 18.06 40.14 -4.61
CA THR A 211 17.61 40.33 -3.23
C THR A 211 16.23 39.71 -3.04
N LYS A 212 15.97 39.21 -1.84
CA LYS A 212 14.66 38.70 -1.46
C LYS A 212 14.40 39.02 0.00
N GLU A 213 13.21 39.53 0.29
CA GLU A 213 12.77 39.71 1.66
C GLU A 213 12.08 38.44 2.16
N ILE A 214 12.42 38.03 3.38
CA ILE A 214 11.67 37.02 4.14
C ILE A 214 11.05 37.67 5.37
N ARG A 215 9.85 37.23 5.71
CA ARG A 215 9.08 37.72 6.86
C ARG A 215 8.42 36.55 7.58
N CYS A 216 8.24 36.71 8.88
CA CYS A 216 7.41 35.87 9.71
C CYS A 216 6.07 36.58 9.98
N GLU A 217 5.00 35.81 10.17
CA GLU A 217 3.68 36.37 10.45
C GLU A 217 3.58 36.88 11.90
N SER A 218 2.81 37.95 12.10
CA SER A 218 2.56 38.55 13.42
C SER A 218 3.84 38.99 14.15
N ILE A 219 4.09 38.44 15.35
CA ILE A 219 5.24 38.80 16.22
C ILE A 219 6.35 37.74 16.22
N SER A 220 6.15 36.64 15.48
CA SER A 220 7.12 35.54 15.41
C SER A 220 8.43 36.00 14.77
N LYS A 221 9.54 35.45 15.25
CA LYS A 221 10.90 35.83 14.88
C LYS A 221 11.54 34.75 14.01
N ILE A 222 12.34 35.21 13.05
CA ILE A 222 13.10 34.35 12.15
C ILE A 222 14.21 33.65 12.94
N ARG A 223 14.18 32.32 12.95
CA ARG A 223 15.28 31.47 13.39
C ARG A 223 15.93 30.80 12.19
N VAL A 224 17.18 31.15 11.92
CA VAL A 224 17.93 30.61 10.78
C VAL A 224 18.54 29.26 11.16
N LEU A 225 18.12 28.21 10.45
CA LEU A 225 18.55 26.83 10.69
C LEU A 225 19.79 26.50 9.88
N TRP A 226 19.77 26.81 8.57
CA TRP A 226 20.84 26.50 7.63
C TRP A 226 20.92 27.57 6.54
N ALA A 227 22.13 27.82 6.02
CA ALA A 227 22.29 28.64 4.83
C ALA A 227 23.56 28.27 4.06
N ASN A 228 23.49 28.39 2.73
CA ASN A 228 24.64 28.25 1.84
C ASN A 228 24.57 29.25 0.69
N TYR A 229 25.57 30.11 0.59
CA TYR A 229 25.90 30.84 -0.64
C TYR A 229 26.88 30.01 -1.46
N GLY A 230 26.47 29.61 -2.66
CA GLY A 230 27.25 28.71 -3.52
C GLY A 230 26.38 28.01 -4.55
N ARG A 231 26.62 26.72 -4.79
CA ARG A 231 25.81 25.87 -5.67
C ARG A 231 25.92 24.42 -5.22
N LEU A 232 24.77 23.78 -5.01
CA LEU A 232 24.61 22.37 -4.58
C LEU A 232 23.69 21.56 -5.50
N ASN A 233 22.94 22.22 -6.37
CA ASN A 233 22.01 21.63 -7.31
C ASN A 233 22.24 22.26 -8.71
N PRO A 234 22.35 21.45 -9.78
CA PRO A 234 22.56 21.97 -11.15
C PRO A 234 21.35 22.73 -11.72
N GLU A 235 20.13 22.40 -11.30
CA GLU A 235 18.88 22.96 -11.83
C GLU A 235 18.46 24.25 -11.12
N THR A 236 18.88 24.43 -9.87
CA THR A 236 18.55 25.65 -9.11
C THR A 236 19.27 26.86 -9.69
N CYS A 237 18.52 27.94 -10.00
CA CYS A 237 19.03 29.12 -10.71
C CYS A 237 19.84 28.74 -11.98
N PRO A 238 19.17 28.26 -13.06
CA PRO A 238 19.83 27.79 -14.28
C PRO A 238 20.72 28.86 -14.91
N HIS A 239 21.95 28.50 -15.27
CA HIS A 239 22.90 29.42 -15.90
C HIS A 239 23.96 28.66 -16.72
N PRO A 240 24.48 29.20 -17.83
CA PRO A 240 25.52 28.54 -18.64
C PRO A 240 26.84 28.28 -17.89
N SER A 241 27.15 29.13 -16.91
CA SER A 241 28.39 29.03 -16.12
C SER A 241 28.21 28.16 -14.88
N ILE A 242 28.30 26.85 -15.02
CA ILE A 242 28.30 25.89 -13.90
C ILE A 242 29.54 24.99 -14.04
N ARG A 243 30.63 25.31 -13.32
CA ARG A 243 31.85 24.49 -13.31
C ARG A 243 31.82 23.42 -12.22
N THR A 244 31.07 23.64 -11.13
CA THR A 244 30.96 22.69 -10.03
C THR A 244 29.62 22.86 -9.30
N ILE A 245 29.14 21.76 -8.70
CA ILE A 245 27.99 21.73 -7.77
C ILE A 245 28.42 21.46 -6.32
N ASN A 246 29.72 21.41 -6.04
CA ASN A 246 30.25 21.27 -4.69
C ASN A 246 30.77 22.61 -4.18
N CYS A 247 29.95 23.66 -4.32
CA CYS A 247 30.34 25.02 -3.99
C CYS A 247 29.63 25.50 -2.71
N ARG A 248 30.43 25.76 -1.68
CA ARG A 248 29.94 26.16 -0.35
C ARG A 248 30.79 27.29 0.21
N ALA A 249 30.14 28.35 0.72
CA ALA A 249 30.79 29.36 1.55
C ALA A 249 30.56 29.05 3.04
N SER A 250 31.64 28.80 3.79
CA SER A 250 31.56 28.44 5.23
C SER A 250 30.95 29.55 6.09
N ALA A 251 31.09 30.81 5.70
CA ALA A 251 30.54 31.96 6.42
C ALA A 251 29.02 32.17 6.21
N SER A 252 28.38 31.38 5.34
CA SER A 252 26.98 31.58 4.92
C SER A 252 26.00 31.67 6.09
N LEU A 253 26.00 30.66 6.96
CA LEU A 253 25.08 30.59 8.09
C LEU A 253 25.25 31.78 9.04
N ASN A 254 26.49 32.11 9.40
CA ASN A 254 26.76 33.21 10.32
C ASN A 254 26.39 34.56 9.73
N ASN A 255 26.61 34.78 8.44
CA ASN A 255 26.26 36.04 7.78
C ASN A 255 24.75 36.19 7.61
N VAL A 256 24.02 35.11 7.29
CA VAL A 256 22.55 35.15 7.27
C VAL A 256 21.98 35.39 8.67
N ARG A 257 22.51 34.72 9.70
CA ARG A 257 22.11 34.96 11.10
C ARG A 257 22.29 36.40 11.51
N LYS A 258 23.43 37.03 11.21
CA LYS A 258 23.68 38.46 11.48
C LYS A 258 22.60 39.38 10.88
N VAL A 259 22.05 39.02 9.72
CA VAL A 259 21.07 39.84 9.02
C VAL A 259 19.65 39.57 9.50
N CYS A 260 19.29 38.31 9.78
CA CYS A 260 17.90 37.87 9.91
C CYS A 260 17.51 37.32 11.28
N GLN A 261 18.46 36.80 12.07
CA GLN A 261 18.14 36.14 13.33
C GLN A 261 17.40 37.10 14.27
N ASP A 262 16.35 36.58 14.91
CA ASP A 262 15.51 37.28 15.90
C ASP A 262 14.74 38.50 15.37
N LYS A 263 14.66 38.67 14.04
CA LYS A 263 13.87 39.71 13.38
C LYS A 263 12.56 39.13 12.86
N THR A 264 11.52 39.95 12.78
CA THR A 264 10.24 39.60 12.14
C THR A 264 10.34 39.66 10.61
N ALA A 265 11.27 40.43 10.06
CA ALA A 265 11.54 40.57 8.63
C ALA A 265 13.02 40.89 8.37
N CYS A 266 13.56 40.40 7.25
CA CYS A 266 14.89 40.77 6.79
C CYS A 266 15.03 40.64 5.26
N THR A 267 15.95 41.40 4.68
CA THR A 267 16.29 41.32 3.25
C THR A 267 17.59 40.57 3.05
N LEU A 268 17.50 39.42 2.40
CA LEU A 268 18.63 38.62 1.96
C LEU A 268 19.17 39.17 0.64
N LYS A 269 20.51 39.25 0.52
CA LYS A 269 21.19 39.66 -0.71
C LYS A 269 22.21 38.60 -1.12
N SER A 270 22.07 38.07 -2.32
CA SER A 270 22.94 37.01 -2.84
C SER A 270 24.11 37.62 -3.62
N ASN A 271 25.22 37.92 -2.94
CA ASN A 271 26.44 38.43 -3.57
C ASN A 271 27.69 38.03 -2.79
N SER A 272 28.82 37.89 -3.48
CA SER A 272 30.10 37.47 -2.91
C SER A 272 30.60 38.38 -1.78
N GLY A 273 30.39 39.68 -1.89
CA GLY A 273 30.76 40.66 -0.86
C GLY A 273 30.08 40.42 0.49
N SER A 274 28.82 39.98 0.49
CA SER A 274 28.07 39.64 1.71
C SER A 274 28.52 38.33 2.36
N PHE A 275 29.30 37.49 1.67
CA PHE A 275 29.68 36.15 2.11
C PHE A 275 31.20 35.93 2.22
N GLY A 276 31.97 37.01 2.25
CA GLY A 276 33.42 36.96 2.48
C GLY A 276 34.25 36.57 1.25
N GLY A 277 33.66 36.65 0.04
CA GLY A 277 34.35 36.36 -1.22
C GLY A 277 33.55 35.45 -2.14
N ASP A 278 34.15 35.12 -3.30
CA ASP A 278 33.59 34.12 -4.21
C ASP A 278 34.11 32.71 -3.83
N PRO A 279 33.24 31.81 -3.34
CA PRO A 279 33.65 30.45 -2.97
C PRO A 279 34.02 29.55 -4.15
N CYS A 280 33.59 29.88 -5.38
CA CYS A 280 33.79 29.03 -6.55
C CYS A 280 33.74 29.84 -7.87
N GLY A 281 34.86 30.51 -8.19
CA GLY A 281 34.99 31.32 -9.39
C GLY A 281 34.60 30.58 -10.68
N GLY A 282 33.80 31.23 -11.53
CA GLY A 282 33.29 30.67 -12.78
C GLY A 282 32.05 29.78 -12.63
N THR A 283 31.51 29.64 -11.42
CA THR A 283 30.19 29.04 -11.17
C THR A 283 29.21 30.11 -10.73
N TYR A 284 28.04 30.15 -11.37
CA TYR A 284 26.93 31.03 -11.00
C TYR A 284 26.29 30.52 -9.69
N LYS A 285 26.19 31.37 -8.68
CA LYS A 285 25.81 30.96 -7.32
C LYS A 285 24.37 31.31 -7.00
N TYR A 286 23.89 30.79 -5.88
CA TYR A 286 22.66 31.20 -5.24
C TYR A 286 22.82 31.08 -3.73
N LEU A 287 22.01 31.84 -3.02
CA LEU A 287 21.84 31.72 -1.58
C LEU A 287 20.60 30.85 -1.33
N LEU A 288 20.79 29.69 -0.71
CA LEU A 288 19.71 28.88 -0.15
C LEU A 288 19.70 29.06 1.36
N VAL A 289 18.55 29.43 1.94
CA VAL A 289 18.36 29.61 3.38
C VAL A 289 17.19 28.76 3.84
N GLU A 290 17.39 27.99 4.90
CA GLU A 290 16.34 27.33 5.66
C GLU A 290 16.14 28.04 7.00
N TYR A 291 14.90 28.39 7.30
CA TYR A 291 14.53 29.13 8.51
C TYR A 291 13.17 28.69 9.02
N LYS A 292 12.87 28.99 10.28
CA LYS A 292 11.52 28.87 10.83
C LYS A 292 11.10 30.13 11.57
N CYS A 293 9.82 30.25 11.86
CA CYS A 293 9.25 31.35 12.62
C CYS A 293 8.88 30.83 14.00
N ASP A 294 9.59 31.29 15.03
CA ASP A 294 9.34 30.93 16.43
C ASP A 294 8.79 32.16 17.18
N ASP A 295 7.91 31.96 18.15
CA ASP A 295 7.39 33.05 19.01
C ASP A 295 8.39 33.50 20.09
#